data_AF-A0A1F3V327-F1
#
_entry.id   AF-A0A1F3V327-F1
#
_cell.length_a   1.000
_cell.length_b   1.000
_cell.length_c   1.000
_cell.angle_alpha   90.00
_cell.angle_beta   90.00
_cell.angle_gamma   90.00
#
_symmetry.space_group_name_H-M   'P 1'
#
loop_
_entity.id
_entity.type
_entity.pdbx_description
1 polymer ?
#
loop_
_entity_poly.entity_id
_entity_poly.type
_entity_poly.pdbx_seq_one_letter_code
_entity_poly.pdbx_strand_id
1 'polypeptide(L)'
;MKQISAYIILCFLAVKAGYGNSQANASDSNSRAILFYENQYQNSKRPFKYNQYENIISGGMAFLVGNFGYIYSESSFTKISYAAIQTIGIINVGRGIYKLTSPDVDASFYKLLTDDNVDNYSKSSIAQHLLEISAKEARARRLYIFYSTSLLATQYFINALIYKSTEKVKNTYLFLGGINVIIAGYAAINKNNSEEYFFGSQLDLAPFAYSGNDDSGAGAMFSYRF
;
A
#
# COMPACT_ATOMS: atom_id res chain seq x y z
N MET A 1 -8.04 -11.02 1.03
CA MET A 1 -8.94 -10.96 -0.14
C MET A 1 -10.44 -11.10 0.18
N LYS A 2 -10.86 -11.76 1.27
CA LYS A 2 -12.30 -11.95 1.57
C LYS A 2 -13.09 -10.65 1.88
N GLN A 3 -12.46 -9.60 2.44
CA GLN A 3 -13.18 -8.37 2.81
C GLN A 3 -13.54 -7.45 1.62
N ILE A 4 -12.64 -7.26 0.65
CA ILE A 4 -12.94 -6.40 -0.52
C ILE A 4 -14.03 -7.05 -1.41
N SER A 5 -13.98 -8.37 -1.57
CA SER A 5 -15.00 -9.12 -2.30
C SER A 5 -16.38 -9.00 -1.63
N ALA A 6 -16.45 -8.98 -0.30
CA ALA A 6 -17.70 -8.80 0.43
C ALA A 6 -18.34 -7.41 0.21
N TYR A 7 -17.55 -6.33 0.19
CA TYR A 7 -18.06 -4.97 -0.05
C TYR A 7 -18.61 -4.78 -1.47
N ILE A 8 -17.90 -5.30 -2.48
CA ILE A 8 -18.33 -5.19 -3.88
C ILE A 8 -19.60 -6.03 -4.13
N ILE A 9 -19.68 -7.23 -3.53
CA ILE A 9 -20.89 -8.07 -3.58
C ILE A 9 -22.06 -7.39 -2.86
N LEU A 10 -21.83 -6.71 -1.73
CA LEU A 10 -22.87 -5.96 -1.02
C LEU A 10 -23.42 -4.81 -1.87
N CYS A 11 -22.57 -4.06 -2.57
CA CYS A 11 -23.00 -2.99 -3.47
C CYS A 11 -23.84 -3.52 -4.64
N PHE A 12 -23.45 -4.64 -5.26
CA PHE A 12 -24.23 -5.26 -6.33
C PHE A 12 -25.56 -5.87 -5.85
N LEU A 13 -25.60 -6.44 -4.63
CA LEU A 13 -26.83 -6.97 -4.05
C LEU A 13 -27.79 -5.85 -3.61
N ALA A 14 -27.28 -4.73 -3.11
CA ALA A 14 -28.10 -3.56 -2.75
C ALA A 14 -28.78 -2.94 -3.98
N VAL A 15 -28.08 -2.89 -5.12
CA VAL A 15 -28.66 -2.44 -6.40
C VAL A 15 -29.75 -3.40 -6.90
N LYS A 16 -29.58 -4.72 -6.67
CA LYS A 16 -30.53 -5.74 -7.14
C LYS A 16 -31.74 -5.92 -6.22
N ALA A 17 -31.62 -5.64 -4.92
CA ALA A 17 -32.69 -5.76 -3.93
C ALA A 17 -33.64 -4.55 -3.88
N GLY A 18 -33.29 -3.42 -4.53
CA GLY A 18 -34.07 -2.19 -4.52
C GLY A 18 -35.31 -2.14 -5.41
N TYR A 19 -35.70 -3.23 -6.08
CA TYR A 19 -36.79 -3.22 -7.07
C TYR A 19 -38.20 -3.51 -6.51
N GLY A 20 -38.37 -3.53 -5.18
CA GLY A 20 -39.67 -3.80 -4.56
C GLY A 20 -39.91 -3.00 -3.28
N ASN A 21 -40.62 -1.88 -3.42
CA ASN A 21 -41.51 -1.34 -2.39
C ASN A 21 -40.90 -0.60 -1.17
N SER A 22 -39.93 0.30 -1.37
CA SER A 22 -39.44 1.19 -0.29
C SER A 22 -38.99 2.57 -0.77
N GLN A 23 -39.87 3.30 -1.47
CA GLN A 23 -39.48 4.56 -2.14
C GLN A 23 -39.21 5.75 -1.19
N ALA A 24 -39.79 5.79 0.01
CA ALA A 24 -39.62 6.92 0.93
C ALA A 24 -38.28 6.90 1.71
N ASN A 25 -37.75 5.73 2.05
CA ASN A 25 -36.48 5.59 2.79
C ASN A 25 -35.27 5.32 1.88
N ALA A 26 -35.48 4.77 0.68
CA ALA A 26 -34.40 4.52 -0.28
C ALA A 26 -33.85 5.82 -0.91
N SER A 27 -34.68 6.86 -1.07
CA SER A 27 -34.25 8.15 -1.60
C SER A 27 -33.22 8.83 -0.69
N ASP A 28 -33.41 8.75 0.63
CA ASP A 28 -32.52 9.36 1.62
C ASP A 28 -31.23 8.52 1.79
N SER A 29 -31.30 7.18 1.77
CA SER A 29 -30.10 6.33 1.83
C SER A 29 -29.22 6.42 0.58
N ASN A 30 -29.82 6.47 -0.61
CA ASN A 30 -29.08 6.63 -1.86
C ASN A 30 -28.39 7.99 -1.92
N SER A 31 -29.06 9.05 -1.44
CA SER A 31 -28.48 10.39 -1.36
C SER A 31 -27.27 10.43 -0.41
N ARG A 32 -27.34 9.76 0.75
CA ARG A 32 -26.19 9.69 1.68
C ARG A 32 -25.01 8.91 1.11
N ALA A 33 -25.26 7.81 0.40
CA ALA A 33 -24.18 7.04 -0.24
C ALA A 33 -23.48 7.84 -1.34
N ILE A 34 -24.25 8.52 -2.20
CA ILE A 34 -23.70 9.41 -3.24
C ILE A 34 -22.88 10.53 -2.59
N LEU A 35 -23.42 11.21 -1.58
CA LEU A 35 -22.71 12.27 -0.84
C LEU A 35 -21.43 11.77 -0.17
N PHE A 36 -21.38 10.53 0.31
CA PHE A 36 -20.16 9.94 0.88
C PHE A 36 -19.07 9.82 -0.19
N TYR A 37 -19.38 9.19 -1.33
CA TYR A 37 -18.42 9.01 -2.42
C TYR A 37 -18.04 10.33 -3.09
N GLU A 38 -18.98 11.26 -3.23
CA GLU A 38 -18.72 12.62 -3.71
C GLU A 38 -17.74 13.35 -2.79
N ASN A 39 -17.97 13.32 -1.47
CA ASN A 39 -17.06 13.94 -0.51
C ASN A 39 -15.66 13.30 -0.55
N GLN A 40 -15.58 11.98 -0.69
CA GLN A 40 -14.29 11.28 -0.87
C GLN A 40 -13.58 11.75 -2.15
N TYR A 41 -14.32 11.83 -3.27
CA TYR A 41 -13.78 12.33 -4.53
C TYR A 41 -13.33 13.79 -4.45
N GLN A 42 -14.11 14.68 -3.82
CA GLN A 42 -13.73 16.08 -3.62
C GLN A 42 -12.51 16.22 -2.69
N ASN A 43 -12.43 15.38 -1.64
CA ASN A 43 -11.25 15.32 -0.78
C ASN A 43 -10.02 14.82 -1.55
N SER A 44 -10.19 13.88 -2.48
CA SER A 44 -9.13 13.42 -3.39
C SER A 44 -8.67 14.50 -4.39
N LYS A 45 -9.45 15.57 -4.58
CA LYS A 45 -9.14 16.71 -5.47
C LYS A 45 -8.53 17.92 -4.77
N ARG A 46 -8.46 17.94 -3.43
CA ARG A 46 -7.93 19.11 -2.70
C ARG A 46 -6.50 19.44 -3.17
N PRO A 47 -6.20 20.71 -3.48
CA PRO A 47 -4.92 21.13 -4.05
C PRO A 47 -3.74 20.88 -3.10
N PHE A 48 -4.01 20.88 -1.80
CA PHE A 48 -3.06 20.50 -0.76
C PHE A 48 -3.17 19.00 -0.45
N LYS A 49 -2.75 18.15 -1.39
CA LYS A 49 -2.37 16.78 -1.01
C LYS A 49 -1.08 16.89 -0.21
N TYR A 50 -1.09 16.42 1.03
CA TYR A 50 0.13 16.10 1.75
C TYR A 50 1.03 15.30 0.80
N ASN A 51 2.30 15.68 0.71
CA ASN A 51 3.24 15.09 -0.22
C ASN A 51 3.20 13.57 -0.04
N GLN A 52 2.87 12.80 -1.08
CA GLN A 52 2.70 11.34 -0.97
C GLN A 52 3.97 10.66 -0.44
N TYR A 53 5.12 11.30 -0.63
CA TYR A 53 6.42 10.87 -0.14
C TYR A 53 6.68 11.22 1.33
N GLU A 54 5.87 12.05 1.97
CA GLU A 54 6.11 12.53 3.35
C GLU A 54 6.22 11.38 4.34
N ASN A 55 5.35 10.37 4.25
CA ASN A 55 5.42 9.19 5.12
C ASN A 55 6.70 8.37 4.88
N ILE A 56 7.16 8.31 3.63
CA ILE A 56 8.40 7.60 3.25
C ILE A 56 9.61 8.38 3.77
N ILE A 57 9.67 9.69 3.53
CA ILE A 57 10.78 10.55 3.93
C ILE A 57 10.84 10.65 5.45
N SER A 58 9.73 10.98 6.12
CA SER A 58 9.69 11.06 7.59
C SER A 58 9.96 9.70 8.24
N GLY A 59 9.44 8.61 7.68
CA GLY A 59 9.73 7.25 8.13
C GLY A 59 11.22 6.90 7.98
N GLY A 60 11.82 7.23 6.85
CA GLY A 60 13.25 7.04 6.59
C GLY A 60 14.13 7.87 7.53
N MET A 61 13.77 9.14 7.75
CA MET A 61 14.47 10.00 8.71
C MET A 61 14.34 9.49 10.15
N ALA A 62 13.15 9.04 10.57
CA ALA A 62 12.96 8.41 11.88
C ALA A 62 13.80 7.14 12.01
N PHE A 63 13.87 6.31 10.98
CA PHE A 63 14.73 5.13 10.95
C PHE A 63 16.22 5.49 11.11
N LEU A 64 16.70 6.50 10.39
CA LEU A 64 18.09 6.96 10.48
C LEU A 64 18.41 7.58 11.85
N VAL A 65 17.59 8.53 12.31
CA VAL A 65 17.75 9.18 13.63
C VAL A 65 17.69 8.14 14.74
N GLY A 66 16.79 7.17 14.63
CA GLY A 66 16.71 6.05 15.55
C GLY A 66 17.98 5.21 15.57
N ASN A 67 18.59 4.90 14.42
CA ASN A 67 19.86 4.15 14.37
C ASN A 67 21.02 4.95 14.96
N PHE A 68 21.20 6.19 14.55
CA PHE A 68 22.26 7.05 15.11
C PHE A 68 22.09 7.28 16.61
N GLY A 69 20.89 7.62 17.05
CA GLY A 69 20.59 7.83 18.46
C GLY A 69 20.84 6.59 19.30
N TYR A 70 20.48 5.40 18.81
CA TYR A 70 20.75 4.15 19.50
C TYR A 70 22.25 3.89 19.71
N ILE A 71 23.08 4.22 18.70
CA ILE A 71 24.53 4.06 18.75
C ILE A 71 25.18 5.01 19.75
N TYR A 72 24.81 6.28 19.69
CA TYR A 72 25.45 7.33 20.48
C TYR A 72 24.90 7.49 21.90
N SER A 73 23.79 6.81 22.22
CA SER A 73 23.24 6.88 23.56
C SER A 73 23.95 5.93 24.53
N GLU A 74 24.25 6.42 25.73
CA GLU A 74 24.81 5.60 26.81
C GLU A 74 23.69 4.96 27.66
N SER A 75 22.56 5.65 27.83
CA SER A 75 21.46 5.22 28.69
C SER A 75 20.63 4.10 28.03
N SER A 76 20.38 3.03 28.79
CA SER A 76 19.52 1.92 28.36
C SER A 76 18.09 2.38 28.04
N PHE A 77 17.55 3.32 28.81
CA PHE A 77 16.20 3.85 28.55
C PHE A 77 16.14 4.58 27.22
N THR A 78 17.13 5.42 26.95
CA THR A 78 17.20 6.19 25.70
C THR A 78 17.42 5.29 24.49
N LYS A 79 18.19 4.20 24.62
CA LYS A 79 18.30 3.16 23.58
C LYS A 79 16.95 2.52 23.25
N ILE A 80 16.13 2.22 24.25
CA ILE A 80 14.77 1.67 24.03
C ILE A 80 13.91 2.67 23.26
N SER A 81 13.95 3.95 23.63
CA SER A 81 13.22 5.01 22.90
C SER A 81 13.65 5.11 21.44
N TYR A 82 14.96 5.06 21.17
CA TYR A 82 15.47 5.06 19.80
C TYR A 82 15.07 3.80 19.01
N ALA A 83 15.05 2.63 19.63
CA ALA A 83 14.55 1.41 18.99
C ALA A 83 13.05 1.50 18.64
N ALA A 84 12.24 2.13 19.50
CA ALA A 84 10.84 2.41 19.19
C ALA A 84 10.70 3.38 18.01
N ILE A 85 11.50 4.43 17.95
CA ILE A 85 11.54 5.39 16.83
C ILE A 85 11.92 4.70 15.52
N GLN A 86 12.91 3.80 15.53
CA GLN A 86 13.29 2.99 14.35
C GLN A 86 12.09 2.18 13.84
N THR A 87 11.39 1.49 14.75
CA THR A 87 10.23 0.65 14.42
C THR A 87 9.09 1.47 13.79
N ILE A 88 8.79 2.63 14.38
CA ILE A 88 7.81 3.57 13.82
C ILE A 88 8.24 4.04 12.43
N GLY A 89 9.54 4.32 12.24
CA GLY A 89 10.12 4.68 10.96
C GLY A 89 9.86 3.64 9.87
N ILE A 90 10.14 2.36 10.16
CA ILE A 90 9.91 1.24 9.23
C ILE A 90 8.44 1.09 8.88
N ILE A 91 7.54 1.21 9.87
CA ILE A 91 6.09 1.12 9.66
C ILE A 91 5.63 2.28 8.78
N ASN A 92 6.14 3.50 8.98
CA ASN A 92 5.79 4.67 8.20
C ASN A 92 6.30 4.59 6.75
N VAL A 93 7.51 4.07 6.52
CA VAL A 93 8.00 3.81 5.15
C VAL A 93 7.08 2.83 4.43
N GLY A 94 6.76 1.70 5.08
CA GLY A 94 5.83 0.73 4.52
C GLY A 94 4.48 1.37 4.18
N ARG A 95 3.86 2.05 5.16
CA ARG A 95 2.57 2.72 4.96
C ARG A 95 2.63 3.78 3.86
N GLY A 96 3.75 4.49 3.74
CA GLY A 96 3.99 5.46 2.69
C GLY A 96 4.01 4.81 1.30
N ILE A 97 4.73 3.70 1.16
CA ILE A 97 4.79 2.92 -0.09
C ILE A 97 3.42 2.36 -0.45
N TYR A 98 2.70 1.82 0.54
CA TYR A 98 1.32 1.36 0.33
C TYR A 98 0.43 2.50 -0.17
N LYS A 99 0.43 3.67 0.49
CA LYS A 99 -0.38 4.83 0.09
C LYS A 99 0.00 5.39 -1.28
N LEU A 100 1.28 5.35 -1.64
CA LEU A 100 1.77 5.82 -2.93
C LEU A 100 1.29 4.93 -4.09
N THR A 101 1.17 3.63 -3.86
CA THR A 101 0.89 2.63 -4.89
C THR A 101 -0.58 2.15 -4.88
N SER A 102 -1.27 2.32 -3.76
CA SER A 102 -2.69 1.97 -3.60
C SER A 102 -3.55 2.88 -4.46
N PRO A 103 -4.51 2.32 -5.22
CA PRO A 103 -5.51 3.13 -5.90
C PRO A 103 -6.47 3.74 -4.87
N ASP A 104 -7.00 4.93 -5.18
CA ASP A 104 -8.15 5.48 -4.46
C ASP A 104 -9.40 4.79 -5.00
N VAL A 105 -9.78 3.68 -4.36
CA VAL A 105 -10.89 2.81 -4.80
C VAL A 105 -12.20 3.58 -4.83
N ASP A 106 -12.47 4.38 -3.79
CA ASP A 106 -13.71 5.13 -3.65
C ASP A 106 -13.80 6.22 -4.73
N ALA A 107 -12.73 6.99 -4.93
CA ALA A 107 -12.69 8.03 -5.96
C ALA A 107 -12.76 7.44 -7.38
N SER A 108 -12.09 6.30 -7.61
CA SER A 108 -12.12 5.62 -8.92
C SER A 108 -13.50 5.06 -9.23
N PHE A 109 -14.18 4.51 -8.23
CA PHE A 109 -15.54 3.98 -8.38
C PHE A 109 -16.57 5.09 -8.55
N TYR A 110 -16.46 6.19 -7.79
CA TYR A 110 -17.32 7.37 -7.98
C TYR A 110 -17.16 7.93 -9.38
N LYS A 111 -15.91 8.14 -9.83
CA LYS A 111 -15.62 8.61 -11.20
C LYS A 111 -16.20 7.66 -12.25
N LEU A 112 -16.12 6.35 -12.04
CA LEU A 112 -16.73 5.35 -12.90
C LEU A 112 -18.26 5.38 -12.86
N LEU A 113 -18.93 5.93 -11.85
CA LEU A 113 -20.39 6.01 -11.80
C LEU A 113 -20.94 7.34 -12.30
N THR A 114 -20.12 8.40 -12.27
CA THR A 114 -20.52 9.77 -12.62
C THR A 114 -19.86 10.28 -13.90
N ASP A 115 -19.36 9.38 -14.76
CA ASP A 115 -18.78 9.79 -16.04
C ASP A 115 -19.90 9.98 -17.06
N ASP A 116 -20.27 11.24 -17.30
CA ASP A 116 -21.33 11.64 -18.22
C ASP A 116 -21.07 11.23 -19.68
N ASN A 117 -19.84 10.78 -20.01
CA ASN A 117 -19.49 10.31 -21.35
C ASN A 117 -19.83 8.83 -21.60
N VAL A 118 -20.35 8.12 -20.61
CA VAL A 118 -20.67 6.69 -20.71
C VAL A 118 -22.18 6.47 -20.62
N ASP A 119 -22.86 6.49 -21.77
CA ASP A 119 -24.31 6.27 -21.85
C ASP A 119 -24.74 4.88 -21.34
N ASN A 120 -23.85 3.88 -21.41
CA ASN A 120 -24.10 2.53 -20.89
C ASN A 120 -22.79 1.86 -20.47
N TYR A 121 -22.66 1.52 -19.18
CA TYR A 121 -21.54 0.71 -18.71
C TYR A 121 -21.70 -0.75 -19.15
N SER A 122 -20.82 -1.21 -20.03
CA SER A 122 -20.74 -2.63 -20.35
C SER A 122 -20.21 -3.41 -19.14
N LYS A 123 -20.75 -4.61 -18.91
CA LYS A 123 -20.23 -5.53 -17.86
C LYS A 123 -18.72 -5.75 -18.00
N SER A 124 -18.21 -5.76 -19.23
CA SER A 124 -16.78 -5.90 -19.54
C SER A 124 -15.97 -4.71 -19.04
N SER A 125 -16.44 -3.47 -19.26
CA SER A 125 -15.72 -2.26 -18.83
C SER A 125 -15.62 -2.17 -17.30
N ILE A 126 -16.73 -2.45 -16.59
CA ILE A 126 -16.74 -2.51 -15.13
C ILE A 126 -15.79 -3.59 -14.63
N ALA A 127 -15.84 -4.80 -15.21
CA ALA A 127 -14.97 -5.90 -14.81
C ALA A 127 -13.48 -5.55 -15.01
N GLN A 128 -13.13 -4.88 -16.11
CA GLN A 128 -11.76 -4.44 -16.39
C GLN A 128 -11.28 -3.41 -15.37
N HIS A 129 -12.10 -2.40 -15.03
CA HIS A 129 -11.77 -1.42 -14.00
C HIS A 129 -11.60 -2.05 -12.62
N LEU A 130 -12.49 -2.96 -12.23
CA LEU A 130 -12.38 -3.68 -10.96
C LEU A 130 -11.12 -4.55 -10.92
N LEU A 131 -10.75 -5.17 -12.05
CA LEU A 131 -9.53 -5.97 -12.16
C LEU A 131 -8.28 -5.10 -12.01
N GLU A 132 -8.24 -3.93 -12.65
CA GLU A 132 -7.15 -2.96 -12.52
C GLU A 132 -7.00 -2.47 -11.06
N ILE A 133 -8.10 -2.06 -10.41
CA ILE A 133 -8.09 -1.63 -9.02
C ILE A 133 -7.57 -2.76 -8.12
N SER A 134 -8.05 -3.98 -8.34
CA SER A 134 -7.61 -5.16 -7.58
C SER A 134 -6.13 -5.48 -7.81
N ALA A 135 -5.63 -5.29 -9.04
CA ALA A 135 -4.23 -5.47 -9.39
C ALA A 135 -3.33 -4.45 -8.67
N LYS A 136 -3.68 -3.15 -8.73
CA LYS A 136 -2.95 -2.07 -8.05
C LYS A 136 -2.92 -2.27 -6.53
N GLU A 137 -4.06 -2.64 -5.94
CA GLU A 137 -4.15 -2.93 -4.51
C GLU A 137 -3.30 -4.13 -4.09
N ALA A 138 -3.31 -5.20 -4.90
CA ALA A 138 -2.47 -6.38 -4.64
C ALA A 138 -0.97 -6.02 -4.69
N ARG A 139 -0.56 -5.26 -5.71
CA ARG A 139 0.81 -4.75 -5.83
C ARG A 139 1.20 -3.87 -4.64
N ALA A 140 0.33 -2.94 -4.23
CA ALA A 140 0.60 -2.05 -3.11
C ALA A 140 0.86 -2.82 -1.81
N ARG A 141 0.07 -3.86 -1.53
CA ARG A 141 0.28 -4.75 -0.37
C ARG A 141 1.57 -5.54 -0.47
N ARG A 142 1.89 -6.05 -1.67
CA ARG A 142 3.11 -6.81 -1.90
C ARG A 142 4.35 -5.94 -1.66
N LEU A 143 4.38 -4.73 -2.23
CA LEU A 143 5.45 -3.77 -2.02
C LEU A 143 5.54 -3.31 -0.56
N TYR A 144 4.42 -3.08 0.12
CA TYR A 144 4.39 -2.82 1.56
C TYR A 144 5.14 -3.89 2.35
N ILE A 145 4.79 -5.16 2.15
CA ILE A 145 5.41 -6.29 2.85
C ILE A 145 6.90 -6.35 2.49
N PHE A 146 7.24 -6.27 1.21
CA PHE A 146 8.63 -6.31 0.73
C PHE A 146 9.50 -5.25 1.42
N TYR A 147 9.10 -3.98 1.39
CA TYR A 147 9.90 -2.90 1.95
C TYR A 147 9.96 -2.92 3.48
N SER A 148 8.83 -3.16 4.16
CA SER A 148 8.83 -3.23 5.63
C SER A 148 9.70 -4.39 6.14
N THR A 149 9.60 -5.57 5.52
CA THR A 149 10.41 -6.73 5.93
C THR A 149 11.88 -6.58 5.54
N SER A 150 12.19 -5.98 4.40
CA SER A 150 13.58 -5.66 4.01
C SER A 150 14.25 -4.69 4.99
N LEU A 151 13.53 -3.67 5.45
CA LEU A 151 14.03 -2.72 6.45
C LEU A 151 14.18 -3.38 7.82
N LEU A 152 13.25 -4.24 8.23
CA LEU A 152 13.39 -5.04 9.45
C LEU A 152 14.61 -5.96 9.38
N ALA A 153 14.79 -6.67 8.26
CA ALA A 153 15.96 -7.51 8.04
C ALA A 153 17.26 -6.70 8.17
N THR A 154 17.31 -5.55 7.51
CA THR A 154 18.45 -4.62 7.59
C THR A 154 18.71 -4.19 9.04
N GLN A 155 17.67 -3.80 9.78
CA GLN A 155 17.81 -3.43 11.19
C GLN A 155 18.36 -4.58 12.03
N TYR A 156 17.86 -5.80 11.85
CA TYR A 156 18.33 -6.95 12.58
C TYR A 156 19.78 -7.30 12.23
N PHE A 157 20.18 -7.21 10.96
CA PHE A 157 21.57 -7.41 10.57
C PHE A 157 22.49 -6.33 11.11
N ILE A 158 22.08 -5.06 11.10
CA ILE A 158 22.82 -3.97 11.76
C ILE A 158 22.99 -4.29 13.25
N ASN A 159 21.92 -4.71 13.92
CA ASN A 159 21.97 -5.08 15.34
C ASN A 159 22.88 -6.28 15.64
N ALA A 160 22.97 -7.24 14.71
CA ALA A 160 23.81 -8.43 14.86
C ALA A 160 25.29 -8.19 14.52
N LEU A 161 25.56 -7.37 13.51
CA LEU A 161 26.89 -7.23 12.91
C LEU A 161 27.65 -6.02 13.44
N ILE A 162 26.94 -4.91 13.74
CA ILE A 162 27.55 -3.64 14.14
C ILE A 162 27.52 -3.49 15.66
N TYR A 163 26.43 -3.88 16.32
CA TYR A 163 26.31 -3.69 17.77
C TYR A 163 26.97 -4.81 18.57
N LYS A 164 27.75 -4.41 19.57
CA LYS A 164 28.31 -5.32 20.57
C LYS A 164 27.17 -5.91 21.40
N SER A 165 26.77 -7.13 21.05
CA SER A 165 25.77 -7.92 21.76
C SER A 165 26.37 -9.27 22.15
N THR A 166 25.76 -9.94 23.12
CA THR A 166 26.16 -11.31 23.46
C THR A 166 25.92 -12.24 22.27
N GLU A 167 26.71 -13.30 22.14
CA GLU A 167 26.59 -14.24 21.02
C GLU A 167 25.17 -14.79 20.86
N LYS A 168 24.49 -15.07 21.98
CA LYS A 168 23.09 -15.50 21.98
C LYS A 168 22.15 -14.46 21.36
N VAL A 169 22.31 -13.18 21.70
CA VAL A 169 21.49 -12.08 21.16
C VAL A 169 21.80 -11.85 19.69
N LYS A 170 23.08 -11.89 19.31
CA LYS A 170 23.53 -11.82 17.92
C LYS A 170 22.88 -12.92 17.06
N ASN A 171 22.91 -14.17 17.52
CA ASN A 171 22.31 -15.30 16.80
C ASN A 171 20.79 -15.14 16.65
N THR A 172 20.10 -14.64 17.68
CA THR A 172 18.67 -14.29 17.56
C THR A 172 18.42 -13.23 16.49
N TYR A 173 19.23 -12.16 16.46
CA TYR A 173 19.08 -11.13 15.42
C TYR A 173 19.39 -11.66 14.02
N LEU A 174 20.43 -12.48 13.85
CA LEU A 174 20.71 -13.12 12.55
C LEU A 174 19.55 -14.00 12.09
N PHE A 175 18.96 -14.77 13.01
CA PHE A 175 17.80 -15.61 12.71
C PHE A 175 16.58 -14.78 12.29
N LEU A 176 16.24 -13.73 13.05
CA LEU A 176 15.14 -12.82 12.72
C LEU A 176 15.38 -12.07 11.40
N GLY A 177 16.61 -11.64 11.16
CA GLY A 177 17.03 -11.05 9.88
C GLY A 177 16.82 -12.03 8.72
N GLY A 178 17.27 -13.28 8.87
CA GLY A 178 17.07 -14.34 7.89
C GLY A 178 15.60 -14.61 7.56
N ILE A 179 14.73 -14.72 8.56
CA ILE A 179 13.28 -14.87 8.35
C ILE A 179 12.72 -13.69 7.53
N ASN A 180 13.08 -12.46 7.87
CA ASN A 180 12.59 -11.29 7.17
C ASN A 180 13.10 -11.21 5.72
N VAL A 181 14.33 -11.67 5.45
CA VAL A 181 14.84 -11.82 4.07
C VAL A 181 14.00 -12.82 3.28
N ILE A 182 13.63 -13.96 3.88
CA ILE A 182 12.78 -14.97 3.23
C ILE A 182 11.41 -14.37 2.91
N ILE A 183 10.80 -13.65 3.84
CA ILE A 183 9.49 -13.00 3.63
C ILE A 183 9.60 -11.92 2.55
N ALA A 184 10.64 -11.10 2.58
CA ALA A 184 10.90 -10.09 1.55
C ALA A 184 11.07 -10.75 0.18
N GLY A 185 11.88 -11.81 0.09
CA GLY A 185 12.08 -12.57 -1.14
C GLY A 185 10.78 -13.17 -1.66
N TYR A 186 9.96 -13.76 -0.78
CA TYR A 186 8.63 -14.26 -1.14
C TYR A 186 7.71 -13.15 -1.66
N ALA A 187 7.65 -12.01 -0.97
CA ALA A 187 6.87 -10.86 -1.42
C ALA A 187 7.42 -10.27 -2.74
N ALA A 188 8.73 -10.34 -2.98
CA ALA A 188 9.32 -9.87 -4.22
C ALA A 188 8.84 -10.69 -5.42
N ILE A 189 8.83 -12.02 -5.29
CA ILE A 189 8.55 -12.94 -6.40
C ILE A 189 7.06 -13.32 -6.53
N ASN A 190 6.29 -13.31 -5.45
CA ASN A 190 4.92 -13.84 -5.45
C ASN A 190 3.88 -12.76 -5.73
N LYS A 191 3.57 -12.59 -7.02
CA LYS A 191 2.47 -11.73 -7.49
C LYS A 191 1.14 -12.46 -7.40
N ASN A 192 0.08 -11.72 -7.10
CA ASN A 192 -1.27 -12.27 -7.18
C ASN A 192 -1.73 -12.33 -8.65
N ASN A 193 -2.66 -13.22 -9.00
CA ASN A 193 -3.18 -13.41 -10.35
C ASN A 193 -3.67 -12.09 -10.99
N SER A 194 -4.31 -11.21 -10.22
CA SER A 194 -4.74 -9.90 -10.73
C SER A 194 -3.57 -8.97 -11.03
N GLU A 195 -2.54 -8.98 -10.18
CA GLU A 195 -1.31 -8.21 -10.40
C GLU A 195 -0.54 -8.75 -11.61
N GLU A 196 -0.38 -10.06 -11.72
CA GLU A 196 0.31 -10.72 -12.83
C GLU A 196 -0.41 -10.49 -14.15
N TYR A 197 -1.75 -10.59 -14.16
CA TYR A 197 -2.55 -10.31 -15.35
C TYR A 197 -2.36 -8.87 -15.86
N PHE A 198 -2.31 -7.89 -14.95
CA PHE A 198 -2.28 -6.48 -15.34
C PHE A 198 -0.85 -5.94 -15.55
N PHE A 199 0.13 -6.35 -14.74
CA PHE A 199 1.50 -5.85 -14.76
C PHE A 199 2.51 -6.84 -15.34
N GLY A 200 2.07 -8.03 -15.75
CA GLY A 200 2.93 -9.11 -16.22
C GLY A 200 3.65 -9.85 -15.09
N SER A 201 4.33 -10.93 -15.47
CA SER A 201 5.06 -11.83 -14.56
C SER A 201 6.48 -11.36 -14.22
N GLN A 202 7.02 -10.33 -14.89
CA GLN A 202 8.37 -9.83 -14.62
C GLN A 202 8.54 -9.30 -13.19
N LEU A 203 9.72 -9.46 -12.59
CA LEU A 203 10.01 -8.91 -11.27
C LEU A 203 9.91 -7.37 -11.30
N ASP A 204 9.03 -6.81 -10.47
CA ASP A 204 8.85 -5.37 -10.33
C ASP A 204 8.83 -5.01 -8.84
N LEU A 205 9.89 -4.31 -8.42
CA LEU A 205 10.08 -3.86 -7.04
C LEU A 205 10.08 -2.34 -6.93
N ALA A 206 9.89 -1.62 -8.03
CA ALA A 206 9.98 -0.18 -8.04
C ALA A 206 8.62 0.41 -7.62
N PRO A 207 8.54 1.10 -6.47
CA PRO A 207 7.31 1.73 -6.03
C PRO A 207 7.00 3.00 -6.84
N PHE A 208 7.98 3.50 -7.60
CA PHE A 208 7.90 4.75 -8.37
C PHE A 208 7.77 4.51 -9.89
N ALA A 209 7.86 3.26 -10.37
CA ALA A 209 7.93 2.97 -11.81
C ALA A 209 6.58 3.00 -12.55
N TYR A 210 5.51 3.53 -11.93
CA TYR A 210 4.19 3.57 -12.54
C TYR A 210 3.55 4.95 -12.37
N SER A 211 3.86 5.88 -13.27
CA SER A 211 2.95 7.00 -13.55
C SER A 211 2.07 6.61 -14.73
N GLY A 212 0.75 6.56 -14.52
CA GLY A 212 -0.20 6.26 -15.58
C GLY A 212 -0.18 7.33 -16.67
N ASN A 213 -0.28 6.89 -17.93
CA ASN A 213 -0.69 7.59 -19.16
C ASN A 213 -0.15 8.98 -19.53
N ASP A 214 0.67 9.63 -18.71
CA ASP A 214 1.40 10.84 -19.09
C ASP A 214 2.83 10.46 -19.48
N ASP A 215 3.16 10.65 -20.77
CA ASP A 215 4.42 10.34 -21.47
C ASP A 215 5.71 11.00 -20.90
N SER A 216 5.70 11.48 -19.66
CA SER A 216 6.81 12.25 -19.07
C SER A 216 7.35 11.70 -17.75
N GLY A 217 6.80 10.61 -17.22
CA GLY A 217 7.31 9.97 -16.01
C GLY A 217 8.46 9.01 -16.29
N ALA A 218 9.70 9.50 -16.30
CA ALA A 218 10.90 8.67 -16.30
C ALA A 218 11.07 7.92 -14.97
N GLY A 219 10.23 6.91 -14.73
CA GLY A 219 10.48 5.89 -13.73
C GLY A 219 11.48 4.89 -14.28
N ALA A 220 12.66 4.79 -13.66
CA ALA A 220 13.64 3.76 -14.03
C ALA A 220 13.06 2.36 -13.74
N MET A 221 12.44 1.73 -14.74
CA MET A 221 12.13 0.30 -14.71
C MET A 221 13.46 -0.46 -14.83
N PHE A 222 14.01 -0.91 -13.71
CA PHE A 222 15.01 -1.96 -13.72
C PHE A 222 14.31 -3.30 -13.94
N SER A 223 13.89 -3.60 -15.18
CA SER A 223 13.41 -4.94 -15.53
C SER A 223 14.62 -5.82 -15.83
N TYR A 224 14.95 -6.75 -14.92
CA TYR A 224 15.83 -7.86 -15.24
C TYR A 224 15.00 -9.00 -15.82
N ARG A 225 15.24 -9.35 -17.09
CA ARG A 225 14.78 -10.61 -17.68
C ARG A 225 15.80 -11.68 -17.31
N PHE A 226 15.35 -12.69 -16.56
CA PHE A 226 16.08 -13.95 -16.39
C PHE A 226 15.71 -14.92 -17.51
#